data_AF-A0A0E3R923-F1
#
_entry.id   AF-A0A0E3R923-F1
#
_cell.length_a   1.000
_cell.length_b   1.000
_cell.length_c   1.000
_cell.angle_alpha   90.00
_cell.angle_beta   90.00
_cell.angle_gamma   90.00
#
_symmetry.space_group_name_H-M   'P 1'
#
loop_
_entity.id
_entity.type
_entity.pdbx_description
1 polymer ?
#
loop_
_entity_poly.entity_id
_entity_poly.type
_entity_poly.pdbx_seq_one_letter_code
_entity_poly.pdbx_strand_id
1 'polypeptide(L)'
;MERIKTPAASIIIFLLLVSSIITTPATASTAGANLKITIVETNPYPAKIGEYLDLTVQVENVGRDRAENVDLEIVPEYPFSLDSQENAVQNIGSLAPGKFASREFHLFVDKNAQKGVRSIDVRTRINNNSPWSEKSFDIRIGTETFDSKGTVELAEIVSSPEVFMPGDRGTITATLKNTATTPIVTISGKDYDTNARIQSAVLRPLSDEVIVLDAPYGEMGLLGPGDSIKLTFNVMVSEDADEGTHNLELAIEGNSFDYNSRKNIPLDVDPSNVKVIPSKPLTLVNGEATVEFDVANTHPNSFNSVSIRPEAEGVKFYPVEYFIGPMDPDELFTIKFDAVADSSLDNRWETSEPINLSLSASYSNGINKHENLVSNLYIQQTRENQGSNSGMILLALVLVALVAAGVFLYRKKQSKNK
;
A
#
# COMPACT_ATOMS: atom_id res chain seq x y z
N MET A 1 1.43 99.45 -0.98
CA MET A 1 0.87 99.06 0.32
C MET A 1 -0.17 97.99 0.08
N GLU A 2 -0.05 96.89 0.83
CA GLU A 2 -0.92 95.71 0.94
C GLU A 2 -1.33 94.94 -0.33
N ARG A 3 -0.89 93.66 -0.35
CA ARG A 3 -1.32 92.61 -1.28
C ARG A 3 -2.47 91.85 -0.64
N ILE A 4 -3.54 91.58 -1.39
CA ILE A 4 -4.47 90.48 -1.09
C ILE A 4 -4.65 89.64 -2.35
N LYS A 5 -4.48 88.32 -2.18
CA LYS A 5 -4.47 87.27 -3.20
C LYS A 5 -5.89 86.77 -3.51
N THR A 6 -6.04 86.33 -4.75
CA THR A 6 -7.18 85.70 -5.41
C THR A 6 -7.56 84.31 -4.86
N PRO A 7 -8.82 83.87 -5.03
CA PRO A 7 -9.24 82.49 -4.85
C PRO A 7 -9.51 81.78 -6.18
N ALA A 8 -9.44 80.44 -6.19
CA ALA A 8 -10.07 79.61 -7.20
C ALA A 8 -10.73 78.43 -6.48
N ALA A 9 -12.05 78.32 -6.64
CA ALA A 9 -12.94 77.37 -5.99
C ALA A 9 -13.57 76.43 -7.03
N SER A 10 -14.09 75.32 -6.51
CA SER A 10 -15.10 74.43 -7.12
C SER A 10 -14.61 73.36 -8.09
N ILE A 11 -14.38 72.17 -7.54
CA ILE A 11 -14.76 70.84 -8.06
C ILE A 11 -14.76 69.91 -6.83
N ILE A 12 -15.61 68.88 -6.83
CA ILE A 12 -15.85 67.87 -5.76
C ILE A 12 -17.14 68.12 -4.95
N ILE A 13 -18.27 68.11 -5.65
CA ILE A 13 -19.58 67.71 -5.11
C ILE A 13 -20.05 66.51 -5.96
N PHE A 14 -19.47 65.33 -5.74
CA PHE A 14 -19.97 64.08 -6.34
C PHE A 14 -19.48 62.80 -5.62
N LEU A 15 -19.21 62.85 -4.32
CA LEU A 15 -18.72 61.65 -3.59
C LEU A 15 -19.23 61.57 -2.16
N LEU A 16 -20.52 61.90 -1.94
CA LEU A 16 -21.12 61.94 -0.60
C LEU A 16 -22.46 61.19 -0.50
N LEU A 17 -22.73 60.22 -1.38
CA LEU A 17 -24.02 59.50 -1.38
C LEU A 17 -23.97 57.99 -1.65
N VAL A 18 -22.80 57.36 -1.52
CA VAL A 18 -22.67 55.89 -1.52
C VAL A 18 -21.72 55.46 -0.40
N SER A 19 -22.16 55.60 0.85
CA SER A 19 -21.58 54.84 1.97
C SER A 19 -22.62 54.67 3.08
N SER A 20 -23.78 54.15 2.68
CA SER A 20 -24.68 53.51 3.64
C SER A 20 -24.15 52.10 3.90
N ILE A 21 -23.79 51.89 5.18
CA ILE A 21 -23.95 50.65 5.93
C ILE A 21 -23.15 49.45 5.40
N ILE A 22 -21.88 49.38 5.81
CA ILE A 22 -21.26 48.09 6.13
C ILE A 22 -21.05 48.10 7.65
N THR A 23 -22.09 47.73 8.40
CA THR A 23 -21.92 47.33 9.80
C THR A 23 -21.28 45.96 9.78
N THR A 24 -19.95 45.91 9.81
CA THR A 24 -19.26 44.67 10.19
C THR A 24 -19.69 44.35 11.62
N PRO A 25 -20.11 43.11 11.94
CA PRO A 25 -20.29 42.74 13.33
C PRO A 25 -18.95 42.99 14.01
N ALA A 26 -18.94 43.86 15.02
CA ALA A 26 -17.80 43.97 15.91
C ALA A 26 -17.71 42.63 16.62
N THR A 27 -16.81 41.76 16.15
CA THR A 27 -16.24 40.75 17.01
C THR A 27 -15.58 41.50 18.14
N ALA A 28 -16.18 41.42 19.33
CA ALA A 28 -15.52 41.81 20.56
C ALA A 28 -14.30 40.90 20.71
N SER A 29 -13.18 41.30 20.11
CA SER A 29 -11.87 40.76 20.46
C SER A 29 -11.62 41.27 21.87
N THR A 30 -11.77 40.39 22.86
CA THR A 30 -11.32 40.67 24.21
C THR A 30 -9.80 40.85 24.15
N ALA A 31 -9.36 42.10 24.06
CA ALA A 31 -7.96 42.47 24.25
C ALA A 31 -7.65 42.26 25.73
N GLY A 32 -7.15 41.07 26.05
CA GLY A 32 -6.82 40.63 27.39
C GLY A 32 -6.09 39.29 27.35
N ALA A 33 -5.49 38.90 28.47
CA ALA A 33 -5.04 37.54 28.67
C ALA A 33 -6.25 36.58 28.60
N ASN A 34 -6.05 35.39 28.05
CA ASN A 34 -7.10 34.37 27.93
C ASN A 34 -6.46 33.00 28.10
N LEU A 35 -6.99 32.19 29.01
CA LEU A 35 -6.39 30.92 29.39
C LEU A 35 -7.16 29.78 28.76
N LYS A 36 -6.45 28.93 28.02
CA LYS A 36 -6.96 27.66 27.49
C LYS A 36 -6.46 26.52 28.37
N ILE A 37 -7.39 25.70 28.83
CA ILE A 37 -7.12 24.54 29.68
C ILE A 37 -7.24 23.26 28.84
N THR A 38 -6.26 22.36 29.00
CA THR A 38 -6.21 21.04 28.38
C THR A 38 -5.69 20.02 29.39
N ILE A 39 -6.37 18.88 29.55
CA ILE A 39 -5.79 17.71 30.23
C ILE A 39 -4.85 17.05 29.23
N VAL A 40 -3.56 16.98 29.58
CA VAL A 40 -2.53 16.41 28.70
C VAL A 40 -2.19 14.97 29.05
N GLU A 41 -2.44 14.57 30.30
CA GLU A 41 -2.19 13.20 30.76
C GLU A 41 -3.13 12.84 31.93
N THR A 42 -3.47 11.56 32.01
CA THR A 42 -4.27 10.95 33.07
C THR A 42 -3.65 9.58 33.35
N ASN A 43 -3.12 9.36 34.55
CA ASN A 43 -2.39 8.14 34.88
C ASN A 43 -2.85 7.59 36.24
N PRO A 44 -3.41 6.36 36.32
CA PRO A 44 -3.70 5.45 35.22
C PRO A 44 -4.89 5.91 34.35
N TYR A 45 -4.94 5.46 33.09
CA TYR A 45 -6.10 5.64 32.20
C TYR A 45 -6.63 4.30 31.67
N PRO A 46 -7.87 3.90 32.02
CA PRO A 46 -8.86 4.63 32.82
C PRO A 46 -8.48 4.72 34.31
N ALA A 47 -8.98 5.74 35.00
CA ALA A 47 -8.79 5.96 36.42
C ALA A 47 -9.34 4.77 37.23
N LYS A 48 -8.60 4.28 38.23
CA LYS A 48 -8.94 3.03 38.93
C LYS A 48 -9.79 3.26 40.16
N ILE A 49 -10.83 2.44 40.34
CA ILE A 49 -11.66 2.43 41.55
C ILE A 49 -10.80 2.09 42.76
N GLY A 50 -10.77 2.98 43.76
CA GLY A 50 -10.05 2.76 45.01
C GLY A 50 -8.54 2.99 44.95
N GLU A 51 -8.00 3.53 43.86
CA GLU A 51 -6.59 3.95 43.73
C GLU A 51 -6.47 5.45 43.44
N TYR A 52 -5.22 5.93 43.49
CA TYR A 52 -4.88 7.29 43.08
C TYR A 52 -4.81 7.43 41.56
N LEU A 53 -5.12 8.65 41.12
CA LEU A 53 -5.08 9.12 39.74
C LEU A 53 -4.27 10.42 39.71
N ASP A 54 -3.23 10.44 38.88
CA ASP A 54 -2.45 11.63 38.58
C ASP A 54 -3.02 12.30 37.32
N LEU A 55 -3.41 13.57 37.45
CA LEU A 55 -3.98 14.37 36.37
C LEU A 55 -3.05 15.53 36.02
N THR A 56 -2.49 15.52 34.81
CA THR A 56 -1.64 16.61 34.33
C THR A 56 -2.47 17.58 33.51
N VAL A 57 -2.62 18.80 34.03
CA VAL A 57 -3.37 19.88 33.42
C VAL A 57 -2.43 20.93 32.87
N GLN A 58 -2.56 21.22 31.59
CA GLN A 58 -1.86 22.30 30.90
C GLN A 58 -2.75 23.54 30.79
N VAL A 59 -2.18 24.69 31.15
CA VAL A 59 -2.78 26.02 30.97
C VAL A 59 -1.92 26.80 29.99
N GLU A 60 -2.53 27.26 28.91
CA GLU A 60 -1.91 28.07 27.86
C GLU A 60 -2.52 29.47 27.84
N ASN A 61 -1.70 30.52 27.81
CA ASN A 61 -2.20 31.88 27.56
C ASN A 61 -2.32 32.13 26.05
N VAL A 62 -3.53 31.97 25.53
CA VAL A 62 -3.89 32.24 24.12
C VAL A 62 -4.34 33.69 23.89
N GLY A 63 -4.34 34.51 24.94
CA GLY A 63 -4.62 35.94 24.86
C GLY A 63 -3.45 36.77 24.34
N ARG A 64 -3.66 38.08 24.21
CA ARG A 64 -2.64 39.03 23.73
C ARG A 64 -1.80 39.65 24.85
N ASP A 65 -2.35 39.69 26.06
CA ASP A 65 -1.67 40.27 27.23
C ASP A 65 -1.11 39.16 28.14
N ARG A 66 -0.14 39.52 28.97
CA ARG A 66 0.42 38.63 29.99
C ARG A 66 -0.60 38.37 31.11
N ALA A 67 -0.74 37.11 31.51
CA ALA A 67 -1.40 36.76 32.75
C ALA A 67 -0.39 36.88 33.90
N GLU A 68 -0.71 37.62 34.96
CA GLU A 68 0.29 38.03 35.96
C GLU A 68 0.46 37.05 37.11
N ASN A 69 -0.65 36.50 37.64
CA ASN A 69 -0.63 35.58 38.77
C ASN A 69 -1.71 34.52 38.56
N VAL A 70 -1.42 33.57 37.66
CA VAL A 70 -2.38 32.53 37.28
C VAL A 70 -2.50 31.52 38.40
N ASP A 71 -3.73 31.29 38.87
CA ASP A 71 -4.06 30.15 39.72
C ASP A 71 -4.87 29.14 38.91
N LEU A 72 -4.57 27.87 39.16
CA LEU A 72 -5.26 26.72 38.61
C LEU A 72 -5.83 25.90 39.76
N GLU A 73 -7.13 25.60 39.70
CA GLU A 73 -7.85 24.85 40.73
C GLU A 73 -8.54 23.63 40.10
N ILE A 74 -8.45 22.48 40.77
CA ILE A 74 -9.30 21.32 40.48
C ILE A 74 -10.42 21.26 41.50
N VAL A 75 -11.65 21.14 41.01
CA VAL A 75 -12.85 20.98 41.81
C VAL A 75 -13.36 19.54 41.60
N PRO A 76 -12.97 18.60 42.47
CA PRO A 76 -13.40 17.22 42.34
C PRO A 76 -14.88 17.07 42.70
N GLU A 77 -15.60 16.30 41.90
CA GLU A 77 -16.94 15.81 42.22
C GLU A 77 -16.91 14.29 42.43
N TYR A 78 -17.94 13.73 43.09
CA TYR A 78 -18.01 12.28 43.29
C TYR A 78 -17.89 11.55 41.94
N PRO A 79 -16.97 10.59 41.79
CA PRO A 79 -16.26 9.87 42.86
C PRO A 79 -14.80 10.30 43.08
N PHE A 80 -14.37 11.47 42.61
CA PHE A 80 -13.02 11.99 42.83
C PHE A 80 -12.93 12.73 44.17
N SER A 81 -11.77 12.66 44.79
CA SER A 81 -11.45 13.38 46.04
C SER A 81 -9.99 13.81 46.06
N LEU A 82 -9.67 14.82 46.85
CA LEU A 82 -8.32 15.34 47.04
C LEU A 82 -7.87 15.10 48.48
N ASP A 83 -6.60 14.77 48.67
CA ASP A 83 -6.03 14.53 50.01
C ASP A 83 -5.72 15.82 50.77
N SER A 84 -5.55 16.95 50.06
CA SER A 84 -5.20 18.24 50.67
C SER A 84 -5.73 19.42 49.87
N GLN A 85 -5.94 20.55 50.56
CA GLN A 85 -6.32 21.83 49.95
C GLN A 85 -5.15 22.46 49.17
N GLU A 86 -3.90 22.15 49.53
CA GLU A 86 -2.72 22.60 48.79
C GLU A 86 -2.61 21.93 47.41
N ASN A 87 -3.08 20.69 47.29
CA ASN A 87 -3.18 20.00 46.01
C ASN A 87 -4.31 20.57 45.14
N ALA A 88 -5.39 21.08 45.75
CA ALA A 88 -6.55 21.60 45.05
C ALA A 88 -6.25 22.86 44.22
N VAL A 89 -5.41 23.77 44.72
CA VAL A 89 -5.09 25.05 44.08
C VAL A 89 -3.58 25.20 43.92
N GLN A 90 -3.12 25.32 42.68
CA GLN A 90 -1.70 25.48 42.35
C GLN A 90 -1.46 26.79 41.60
N ASN A 91 -0.52 27.59 42.11
CA ASN A 91 -0.10 28.82 41.46
C ASN A 91 0.88 28.52 40.32
N ILE A 92 0.56 29.05 39.13
CA ILE A 92 1.39 28.96 37.93
C ILE A 92 2.34 30.17 37.85
N GLY A 93 1.98 31.29 38.49
CA GLY A 93 2.69 32.55 38.40
C GLY A 93 2.36 33.29 37.11
N SER A 94 3.32 34.02 36.56
CA SER A 94 3.10 34.81 35.36
C SER A 94 3.22 33.98 34.08
N LEU A 95 2.25 34.09 33.17
CA LEU A 95 2.22 33.38 31.89
C LEU A 95 2.14 34.36 30.72
N ALA A 96 3.22 34.46 29.94
CA ALA A 96 3.27 35.33 28.77
C ALA A 96 2.39 34.80 27.61
N PRO A 97 1.96 35.66 26.66
CA PRO A 97 1.22 35.23 25.48
C PRO A 97 1.94 34.10 24.72
N GLY A 98 1.20 33.06 24.33
CA GLY A 98 1.70 31.87 23.63
C GLY A 98 2.58 30.94 24.48
N LYS A 99 2.66 31.15 25.80
CA LYS A 99 3.33 30.23 26.73
C LYS A 99 2.31 29.37 27.46
N PHE A 100 2.75 28.18 27.84
CA PHE A 100 1.98 27.23 28.63
C PHE A 100 2.77 26.76 29.85
N ALA A 101 2.05 26.28 30.84
CA ALA A 101 2.60 25.60 32.01
C ALA A 101 1.71 24.40 32.35
N SER A 102 2.31 23.34 32.87
CA SER A 102 1.59 22.17 33.35
C SER A 102 1.68 22.06 34.88
N ARG A 103 0.63 21.51 35.48
CA ARG A 103 0.55 21.15 36.89
C ARG A 103 -0.08 19.77 37.03
N GLU A 104 0.41 19.01 37.99
CA GLU A 104 -0.03 17.65 38.28
C GLU A 104 -0.87 17.67 39.54
N PHE A 105 -2.01 16.97 39.51
CA PHE A 105 -2.94 16.87 40.61
C PHE A 105 -3.17 15.41 40.97
N HIS A 106 -3.03 15.10 42.25
CA HIS A 106 -3.23 13.74 42.77
C HIS A 106 -4.64 13.56 43.31
N LEU A 107 -5.47 12.78 42.63
CA LEU A 107 -6.87 12.54 42.97
C LEU A 107 -7.05 11.12 43.47
N PHE A 108 -7.87 10.91 44.49
CA PHE A 108 -8.29 9.56 44.90
C PHE A 108 -9.68 9.25 44.34
N VAL A 109 -9.83 8.07 43.74
CA VAL A 109 -11.13 7.58 43.23
C VAL A 109 -11.80 6.73 44.30
N ASP A 110 -13.03 7.07 44.69
CA ASP A 110 -13.77 6.36 45.73
C ASP A 110 -13.88 4.86 45.45
N LYS A 111 -13.78 4.03 46.50
CA LYS A 111 -13.84 2.57 46.41
C LYS A 111 -15.21 2.04 45.95
N ASN A 112 -16.25 2.85 46.11
CA ASN A 112 -17.62 2.55 45.69
C ASN A 112 -17.98 3.23 44.36
N ALA A 113 -17.00 3.84 43.68
CA ALA A 113 -17.19 4.42 42.37
C ALA A 113 -17.75 3.37 41.40
N GLN A 114 -18.73 3.76 40.59
CA GLN A 114 -19.22 2.94 39.49
C GLN A 114 -18.37 3.18 38.25
N LYS A 115 -18.14 2.12 37.48
CA LYS A 115 -17.49 2.19 36.16
C LYS A 115 -18.26 3.16 35.25
N GLY A 116 -17.54 3.92 34.43
CA GLY A 116 -18.14 4.86 33.48
C GLY A 116 -17.40 6.19 33.38
N VAL A 117 -17.97 7.13 32.64
CA VAL A 117 -17.43 8.49 32.50
C VAL A 117 -17.97 9.38 33.62
N ARG A 118 -17.09 10.19 34.21
CA ARG A 118 -17.41 11.17 35.24
C ARG A 118 -16.71 12.47 34.89
N SER A 119 -17.41 13.59 35.05
CA SER A 119 -16.84 14.89 34.76
C SER A 119 -16.04 15.39 35.97
N ILE A 120 -14.99 16.17 35.70
CA ILE A 120 -14.22 16.92 36.68
C ILE A 120 -14.09 18.36 36.22
N ASP A 121 -14.26 19.29 37.15
CA ASP A 121 -14.21 20.71 36.84
C ASP A 121 -12.82 21.28 37.15
N VAL A 122 -12.33 22.08 36.20
CA VAL A 122 -11.05 22.78 36.33
C VAL A 122 -11.29 24.27 36.19
N ARG A 123 -10.80 25.04 37.15
CA ARG A 123 -10.95 26.50 37.21
C ARG A 123 -9.60 27.20 37.04
N THR A 124 -9.61 28.32 36.33
CA THR A 124 -8.44 29.20 36.25
C THR A 124 -8.82 30.66 36.49
N ARG A 125 -7.88 31.45 37.02
CA ARG A 125 -8.00 32.92 37.06
C ARG A 125 -6.69 33.56 36.62
N ILE A 126 -6.80 34.72 35.98
CA ILE A 126 -5.67 35.42 35.35
C ILE A 126 -4.84 36.23 36.37
N ASN A 127 -5.49 36.69 37.44
CA ASN A 127 -4.89 37.35 38.61
C ASN A 127 -5.85 37.27 39.82
N ASN A 128 -5.40 37.75 40.98
CA ASN A 128 -6.15 37.69 42.25
C ASN A 128 -7.50 38.42 42.24
N ASN A 129 -7.69 39.36 41.31
CA ASN A 129 -8.89 40.20 41.21
C ASN A 129 -9.82 39.75 40.08
N SER A 130 -9.44 38.74 39.31
CA SER A 130 -10.23 38.20 38.19
C SER A 130 -11.20 37.12 38.67
N PRO A 131 -12.40 37.02 38.08
CA PRO A 131 -13.29 35.90 38.33
C PRO A 131 -12.64 34.59 37.85
N TRP A 132 -13.05 33.47 38.45
CA TRP A 132 -12.68 32.15 37.97
C TRP A 132 -13.40 31.84 36.65
N SER A 133 -12.67 31.26 35.71
CA SER A 133 -13.21 30.63 34.51
C SER A 133 -13.17 29.13 34.71
N GLU A 134 -14.30 28.46 34.51
CA GLU A 134 -14.47 27.03 34.72
C GLU A 134 -14.59 26.27 33.39
N LYS A 135 -14.10 25.03 33.38
CA LYS A 135 -14.28 24.09 32.28
C LYS A 135 -14.35 22.66 32.82
N SER A 136 -15.37 21.92 32.38
CA SER A 136 -15.54 20.51 32.71
C SER A 136 -14.82 19.60 31.73
N PHE A 137 -14.26 18.51 32.23
CA PHE A 137 -13.59 17.48 31.46
C PHE A 137 -14.07 16.09 31.86
N ASP A 138 -14.19 15.20 30.89
CA ASP A 138 -14.62 13.82 31.13
C ASP A 138 -13.45 12.91 31.46
N ILE A 139 -13.53 12.24 32.61
CA ILE A 139 -12.58 11.25 33.11
C ILE A 139 -13.26 9.88 33.14
N ARG A 140 -12.62 8.90 32.52
CA ARG A 140 -13.12 7.52 32.50
C ARG A 140 -12.63 6.75 33.72
N ILE A 141 -13.54 6.12 34.45
CA ILE A 141 -13.26 5.26 35.60
C ILE A 141 -13.43 3.79 35.20
N GLY A 142 -12.41 2.98 35.49
CA GLY A 142 -12.32 1.56 35.15
C GLY A 142 -11.44 0.77 36.12
N THR A 143 -11.05 -0.44 35.74
CA THR A 143 -10.12 -1.30 36.49
C THR A 143 -9.05 -1.78 35.51
N GLU A 144 -7.75 -1.59 35.81
CA GLU A 144 -6.67 -2.08 34.91
C GLU A 144 -6.50 -3.60 34.95
N THR A 145 -7.06 -4.29 35.96
CA THR A 145 -7.42 -5.68 35.76
C THR A 145 -8.73 -5.69 34.99
N PHE A 146 -8.64 -5.84 33.68
CA PHE A 146 -9.76 -6.41 32.97
C PHE A 146 -9.84 -7.86 33.47
N ASP A 147 -10.68 -8.13 34.48
CA ASP A 147 -11.23 -9.46 34.66
C ASP A 147 -12.12 -9.85 33.45
N SER A 148 -12.03 -9.14 32.33
CA SER A 148 -12.73 -9.48 31.10
C SER A 148 -12.31 -10.89 30.68
N LYS A 149 -13.29 -11.70 30.29
CA LYS A 149 -13.13 -13.06 29.78
C LYS A 149 -13.23 -13.12 28.25
N GLY A 150 -13.13 -11.97 27.58
CA GLY A 150 -13.08 -11.89 26.12
C GLY A 150 -11.85 -12.59 25.57
N THR A 151 -12.04 -13.51 24.63
CA THR A 151 -10.96 -14.27 24.01
C THR A 151 -10.87 -13.91 22.54
N VAL A 152 -9.66 -13.59 22.07
CA VAL A 152 -9.40 -13.34 20.65
C VAL A 152 -8.87 -14.61 20.00
N GLU A 153 -9.47 -14.96 18.87
CA GLU A 153 -8.98 -16.02 18.01
C GLU A 153 -8.55 -15.45 16.66
N LEU A 154 -7.53 -16.07 16.06
CA LEU A 154 -7.16 -15.81 14.69
C LEU A 154 -8.18 -16.52 13.79
N ALA A 155 -9.07 -15.74 13.19
CA ALA A 155 -10.16 -16.26 12.38
C ALA A 155 -9.72 -16.54 10.94
N GLU A 156 -8.83 -15.71 10.39
CA GLU A 156 -8.44 -15.76 8.98
C GLU A 156 -7.05 -15.15 8.79
N ILE A 157 -6.32 -15.68 7.80
CA ILE A 157 -5.07 -15.11 7.29
C ILE A 157 -5.23 -15.04 5.78
N VAL A 158 -4.96 -13.87 5.19
CA VAL A 158 -4.98 -13.66 3.74
C VAL A 158 -3.71 -12.95 3.31
N SER A 159 -3.02 -13.52 2.34
CA SER A 159 -1.83 -12.93 1.71
C SER A 159 -2.19 -12.32 0.35
N SER A 160 -1.52 -11.21 -0.01
CA SER A 160 -1.63 -10.61 -1.34
C SER A 160 -0.22 -10.17 -1.81
N PRO A 161 0.38 -10.83 -2.83
CA PRO A 161 -0.14 -12.00 -3.56
C PRO A 161 -0.35 -13.23 -2.65
N GLU A 162 -1.11 -14.22 -3.14
CA GLU A 162 -1.40 -15.45 -2.38
C GLU A 162 -0.12 -16.27 -2.20
N VAL A 163 0.55 -16.59 -3.31
CA VAL A 163 1.92 -17.12 -3.35
C VAL A 163 2.89 -16.04 -3.82
N PHE A 164 3.96 -15.81 -3.07
CA PHE A 164 4.97 -14.81 -3.43
C PHE A 164 6.02 -15.43 -4.36
N MET A 165 6.64 -14.61 -5.18
CA MET A 165 7.88 -14.92 -5.87
C MET A 165 9.06 -14.25 -5.14
N PRO A 166 10.31 -14.73 -5.31
CA PRO A 166 11.47 -13.98 -4.83
C PRO A 166 11.46 -12.52 -5.29
N GLY A 167 11.80 -11.60 -4.38
CA GLY A 167 11.73 -10.15 -4.62
C GLY A 167 10.34 -9.51 -4.49
N ASP A 168 9.27 -10.31 -4.34
CA ASP A 168 7.91 -9.77 -4.25
C ASP A 168 7.67 -8.93 -2.99
N ARG A 169 6.86 -7.89 -3.15
CA ARG A 169 6.27 -7.11 -2.05
C ARG A 169 4.78 -7.41 -1.97
N GLY A 170 4.24 -7.37 -0.77
CA GLY A 170 2.84 -7.68 -0.58
C GLY A 170 2.37 -7.40 0.83
N THR A 171 1.19 -7.94 1.14
CA THR A 171 0.56 -7.78 2.45
C THR A 171 0.10 -9.11 3.00
N ILE A 172 0.22 -9.28 4.31
CA ILE A 172 -0.43 -10.35 5.07
C ILE A 172 -1.48 -9.70 5.97
N THR A 173 -2.73 -10.11 5.82
CA THR A 173 -3.84 -9.62 6.64
C THR A 173 -4.33 -10.72 7.57
N ALA A 174 -4.18 -10.50 8.88
CA ALA A 174 -4.72 -11.36 9.92
C ALA A 174 -6.04 -10.79 10.45
N THR A 175 -7.12 -11.57 10.40
CA THR A 175 -8.40 -11.22 11.00
C THR A 175 -8.48 -11.83 12.39
N LEU A 176 -8.55 -10.98 13.40
CA LEU A 176 -8.73 -11.36 14.80
C LEU A 176 -10.18 -11.17 15.21
N LYS A 177 -10.79 -12.18 15.82
CA LYS A 177 -12.20 -12.16 16.23
C LYS A 177 -12.35 -12.42 17.73
N ASN A 178 -13.19 -11.63 18.38
CA ASN A 178 -13.62 -11.96 19.74
C ASN A 178 -14.65 -13.09 19.68
N THR A 179 -14.34 -14.23 20.31
CA THR A 179 -15.18 -15.42 20.30
C THR A 179 -16.35 -15.36 21.29
N ALA A 180 -16.36 -14.35 22.18
CA ALA A 180 -17.49 -14.13 23.05
C ALA A 180 -18.76 -13.80 22.24
N THR A 181 -19.91 -14.30 22.70
CA THR A 181 -21.22 -14.08 22.05
C THR A 181 -22.11 -13.11 22.82
N THR A 182 -21.81 -12.89 24.11
CA THR A 182 -22.52 -11.95 24.99
C THR A 182 -21.53 -11.01 25.65
N PRO A 183 -21.90 -9.76 25.96
CA PRO A 183 -21.02 -8.75 26.56
C PRO A 183 -20.63 -9.02 28.02
N ILE A 184 -21.38 -9.89 28.70
CA ILE A 184 -21.16 -10.26 30.09
C ILE A 184 -21.29 -11.79 30.22
N VAL A 185 -20.43 -12.38 31.05
CA VAL A 185 -20.51 -13.79 31.50
C VAL A 185 -20.38 -13.86 33.01
N THR A 186 -21.18 -14.72 33.65
CA THR A 186 -21.15 -14.94 35.09
C THR A 186 -20.35 -16.21 35.41
N ILE A 187 -19.23 -16.07 36.14
CA ILE A 187 -18.41 -17.22 36.58
C ILE A 187 -18.33 -17.18 38.10
N SER A 188 -18.72 -18.29 38.75
CA SER A 188 -18.72 -18.40 40.22
C SER A 188 -19.50 -17.28 40.92
N GLY A 189 -20.61 -16.83 40.31
CA GLY A 189 -21.47 -15.77 40.86
C GLY A 189 -20.94 -14.34 40.72
N LYS A 190 -19.82 -14.12 40.02
CA LYS A 190 -19.30 -12.79 39.66
C LYS A 190 -19.47 -12.55 38.16
N ASP A 191 -19.93 -11.36 37.82
CA ASP A 191 -20.07 -10.92 36.43
C ASP A 191 -18.75 -10.38 35.89
N TYR A 192 -18.41 -10.84 34.69
CA TYR A 192 -17.23 -10.45 33.94
C TYR A 192 -17.66 -9.92 32.59
N ASP A 193 -17.03 -8.83 32.17
CA ASP A 193 -17.14 -8.34 30.81
C ASP A 193 -16.47 -9.34 29.84
N THR A 194 -16.80 -9.29 28.56
CA THR A 194 -16.20 -10.19 27.55
C THR A 194 -15.58 -9.45 26.39
N ASN A 195 -15.35 -8.16 26.52
CA ASN A 195 -14.64 -7.40 25.52
C ASN A 195 -13.15 -7.78 25.52
N ALA A 196 -12.60 -8.00 24.35
CA ALA A 196 -11.17 -8.20 24.19
C ALA A 196 -10.46 -6.86 23.98
N ARG A 197 -9.22 -6.74 24.45
CA ARG A 197 -8.37 -5.58 24.16
C ARG A 197 -7.05 -6.07 23.62
N ILE A 198 -6.65 -5.55 22.47
CA ILE A 198 -5.36 -5.84 21.84
C ILE A 198 -4.44 -4.67 22.16
N GLN A 199 -3.46 -4.90 23.03
CA GLN A 199 -2.47 -3.89 23.43
C GLN A 199 -1.40 -3.73 22.36
N SER A 200 -0.89 -4.86 21.87
CA SER A 200 0.07 -4.88 20.78
C SER A 200 -0.17 -6.08 19.87
N ALA A 201 0.15 -5.91 18.59
CA ALA A 201 0.26 -7.02 17.65
C ALA A 201 1.46 -6.80 16.75
N VAL A 202 2.34 -7.80 16.69
CA VAL A 202 3.61 -7.74 15.97
C VAL A 202 3.74 -8.99 15.12
N LEU A 203 4.00 -8.81 13.84
CA LEU A 203 4.41 -9.89 12.96
C LEU A 203 5.95 -9.92 12.92
N ARG A 204 6.54 -11.05 13.28
CA ARG A 204 7.99 -11.25 13.32
C ARG A 204 8.41 -12.30 12.30
N PRO A 205 9.44 -12.02 11.49
CA PRO A 205 10.01 -13.06 10.65
C PRO A 205 10.80 -14.07 11.47
N LEU A 206 10.75 -15.34 11.06
CA LEU A 206 11.55 -16.42 11.66
C LEU A 206 12.80 -16.77 10.84
N SER A 207 12.91 -16.24 9.62
CA SER A 207 14.08 -16.28 8.73
C SER A 207 14.41 -14.87 8.23
N ASP A 208 15.57 -14.69 7.61
CA ASP A 208 15.99 -13.46 6.92
C ASP A 208 15.43 -13.34 5.49
N GLU A 209 14.82 -14.39 4.97
CA GLU A 209 14.22 -14.46 3.64
C GLU A 209 12.91 -13.67 3.51
N VAL A 210 12.24 -13.37 4.62
CA VAL A 210 11.03 -12.53 4.65
C VAL A 210 11.24 -11.33 5.56
N ILE A 211 11.01 -10.14 5.02
CA ILE A 211 11.17 -8.86 5.71
C ILE A 211 9.79 -8.27 5.99
N VAL A 212 9.48 -8.04 7.26
CA VAL A 212 8.29 -7.29 7.67
C VAL A 212 8.64 -5.80 7.69
N LEU A 213 7.89 -4.99 6.94
CA LEU A 213 8.17 -3.57 6.73
C LEU A 213 7.44 -2.65 7.71
N ASP A 214 6.43 -3.16 8.41
CA ASP A 214 5.56 -2.35 9.27
C ASP A 214 6.02 -2.32 10.74
N ALA A 215 5.69 -1.20 11.40
CA ALA A 215 5.81 -1.08 12.84
C ALA A 215 4.71 -1.89 13.56
N PRO A 216 4.96 -2.32 14.81
CA PRO A 216 3.94 -2.90 15.68
C PRO A 216 2.62 -2.12 15.69
N TYR A 217 1.50 -2.83 15.63
CA TYR A 217 0.22 -2.25 16.00
C TYR A 217 0.20 -2.02 17.51
N GLY A 218 -0.28 -0.85 17.93
CA GLY A 218 -0.43 -0.47 19.33
C GLY A 218 -1.84 0.03 19.63
N GLU A 219 -2.32 -0.26 20.84
CA GLU A 219 -3.56 0.28 21.42
C GLU A 219 -4.78 0.27 20.47
N MET A 220 -5.10 -0.92 19.93
CA MET A 220 -6.13 -1.09 18.90
C MET A 220 -7.57 -0.92 19.41
N GLY A 221 -7.74 -0.43 20.64
CA GLY A 221 -9.03 -0.23 21.28
C GLY A 221 -9.65 -1.54 21.80
N LEU A 222 -10.97 -1.50 21.95
CA LEU A 222 -11.77 -2.56 22.56
C LEU A 222 -12.55 -3.29 21.47
N LEU A 223 -12.50 -4.61 21.48
CA LEU A 223 -13.22 -5.50 20.56
C LEU A 223 -14.40 -6.13 21.30
N GLY A 224 -15.62 -5.77 20.89
CA GLY A 224 -16.85 -6.31 21.47
C GLY A 224 -17.07 -7.79 21.17
N PRO A 225 -18.06 -8.44 21.80
CA PRO A 225 -18.39 -9.84 21.55
C PRO A 225 -18.79 -10.05 20.08
N GLY A 226 -18.14 -10.98 19.39
CA GLY A 226 -18.39 -11.29 17.99
C GLY A 226 -17.73 -10.33 17.00
N ASP A 227 -17.23 -9.18 17.47
CA ASP A 227 -16.54 -8.22 16.62
C ASP A 227 -15.21 -8.78 16.11
N SER A 228 -14.77 -8.25 14.97
CA SER A 228 -13.49 -8.62 14.35
C SER A 228 -12.69 -7.38 13.97
N ILE A 229 -11.37 -7.52 13.99
CA ILE A 229 -10.42 -6.51 13.55
C ILE A 229 -9.44 -7.13 12.55
N LYS A 230 -9.05 -6.35 11.54
CA LYS A 230 -8.08 -6.76 10.52
C LYS A 230 -6.75 -6.06 10.78
N LEU A 231 -5.69 -6.84 10.87
CA LEU A 231 -4.31 -6.37 10.99
C LEU A 231 -3.59 -6.66 9.69
N THR A 232 -3.18 -5.62 8.96
CA THR A 232 -2.48 -5.78 7.67
C THR A 232 -1.01 -5.42 7.83
N PHE A 233 -0.13 -6.33 7.44
CA PHE A 233 1.32 -6.17 7.52
C PHE A 233 1.91 -6.18 6.12
N ASN A 234 2.67 -5.16 5.77
CA ASN A 234 3.47 -5.09 4.56
C ASN A 234 4.72 -5.97 4.72
N VAL A 235 4.97 -6.81 3.73
CA VAL A 235 6.09 -7.74 3.70
C VAL A 235 6.83 -7.66 2.37
N MET A 236 8.08 -8.09 2.37
CA MET A 236 8.92 -8.29 1.19
C MET A 236 9.62 -9.63 1.31
N VAL A 237 9.64 -10.40 0.22
CA VAL A 237 10.42 -11.63 0.09
C VAL A 237 11.78 -11.29 -0.51
N SER A 238 12.85 -11.87 0.01
CA SER A 238 14.19 -11.67 -0.50
C SER A 238 14.33 -12.24 -1.93
N GLU A 239 15.27 -11.70 -2.69
CA GLU A 239 15.58 -12.16 -4.07
C GLU A 239 16.20 -13.57 -4.08
N ASP A 240 16.79 -13.99 -2.97
CA ASP A 240 17.45 -15.30 -2.76
C ASP A 240 16.61 -16.26 -1.90
N ALA A 241 15.33 -15.94 -1.67
CA ALA A 241 14.45 -16.80 -0.89
C ALA A 241 14.26 -18.17 -1.57
N ASP A 242 14.33 -19.23 -0.77
CA ASP A 242 14.10 -20.60 -1.20
C ASP A 242 12.60 -20.84 -1.46
N GLU A 243 12.31 -21.78 -2.36
CA GLU A 243 10.95 -22.26 -2.61
C GLU A 243 10.38 -22.94 -1.35
N GLY A 244 9.12 -22.64 -1.02
CA GLY A 244 8.35 -23.30 0.03
C GLY A 244 7.67 -22.35 1.00
N THR A 245 7.24 -22.90 2.14
CA THR A 245 6.51 -22.14 3.17
C THR A 245 7.47 -21.53 4.19
N HIS A 246 7.51 -20.20 4.21
CA HIS A 246 8.22 -19.37 5.16
C HIS A 246 7.31 -18.98 6.31
N ASN A 247 7.68 -19.37 7.52
CA ASN A 247 6.85 -19.16 8.70
C ASN A 247 7.19 -17.84 9.41
N LEU A 248 6.15 -17.10 9.80
CA LEU A 248 6.24 -15.87 10.58
C LEU A 248 5.52 -16.07 11.92
N GLU A 249 5.94 -15.34 12.95
CA GLU A 249 5.26 -15.33 14.25
C GLU A 249 4.42 -14.06 14.40
N LEU A 250 3.09 -14.21 14.47
CA LEU A 250 2.20 -13.17 14.95
C LEU A 250 2.11 -13.24 16.48
N ALA A 251 2.77 -12.31 17.16
CA ALA A 251 2.69 -12.14 18.59
C ALA A 251 1.64 -11.08 18.94
N ILE A 252 0.64 -11.46 19.72
CA ILE A 252 -0.47 -10.61 20.16
C ILE A 252 -0.38 -10.50 21.68
N GLU A 253 -0.43 -9.28 22.20
CA GLU A 253 -0.50 -9.01 23.63
C GLU A 253 -1.87 -8.43 23.99
N GLY A 254 -2.55 -9.13 24.90
CA GLY A 254 -3.89 -8.75 25.38
C GLY A 254 -3.86 -8.16 26.80
N ASN A 255 -5.03 -7.86 27.35
CA ASN A 255 -5.22 -7.24 28.68
C ASN A 255 -5.01 -8.16 29.90
N SER A 256 -4.81 -9.46 29.71
CA SER A 256 -4.43 -10.44 30.74
C SER A 256 -3.33 -11.33 30.17
N PHE A 257 -2.45 -11.84 31.02
CA PHE A 257 -1.40 -12.80 30.62
C PHE A 257 -1.96 -14.03 29.90
N ASP A 258 -3.21 -14.42 30.18
CA ASP A 258 -3.91 -15.52 29.52
C ASP A 258 -4.25 -15.24 28.04
N TYR A 259 -4.14 -13.99 27.58
CA TYR A 259 -4.49 -13.55 26.22
C TYR A 259 -3.28 -13.32 25.31
N ASN A 260 -2.06 -13.47 25.85
CA ASN A 260 -0.87 -13.39 25.02
C ASN A 260 -0.82 -14.62 24.12
N SER A 261 -0.87 -14.39 22.81
CA SER A 261 -0.88 -15.46 21.82
C SER A 261 0.26 -15.29 20.85
N ARG A 262 0.89 -16.42 20.51
CA ARG A 262 1.86 -16.51 19.42
C ARG A 262 1.27 -17.46 18.40
N LYS A 263 1.04 -16.96 17.19
CA LYS A 263 0.46 -17.71 16.08
C LYS A 263 1.49 -17.84 14.98
N ASN A 264 1.60 -19.04 14.43
CA ASN A 264 2.40 -19.30 13.25
C ASN A 264 1.62 -18.87 12.00
N ILE A 265 2.21 -18.02 11.18
CA ILE A 265 1.62 -17.46 9.96
C ILE A 265 2.46 -17.93 8.77
N PRO A 266 1.94 -18.83 7.92
CA PRO A 266 2.67 -19.28 6.74
C PRO A 266 2.64 -18.21 5.64
N LEU A 267 3.75 -18.08 4.91
CA LEU A 267 3.86 -17.34 3.65
C LEU A 267 4.54 -18.26 2.64
N ASP A 268 3.86 -18.54 1.53
CA ASP A 268 4.38 -19.44 0.50
C ASP A 268 5.18 -18.67 -0.55
N VAL A 269 6.33 -19.21 -0.94
CA VAL A 269 7.20 -18.69 -2.00
C VAL A 269 7.35 -19.76 -3.09
N ASP A 270 7.09 -19.38 -4.34
CA ASP A 270 7.28 -20.24 -5.52
C ASP A 270 7.99 -19.42 -6.62
N PRO A 271 9.20 -19.83 -7.08
CA PRO A 271 9.95 -19.11 -8.11
C PRO A 271 9.48 -19.42 -9.54
N SER A 272 8.46 -20.27 -9.71
CA SER A 272 7.91 -20.64 -11.01
C SER A 272 7.46 -19.40 -11.80
N ASN A 273 7.81 -19.35 -13.08
CA ASN A 273 7.58 -18.19 -13.94
C ASN A 273 6.86 -18.59 -15.25
N VAL A 274 6.68 -17.62 -16.13
CA VAL A 274 6.15 -17.87 -17.48
C VAL A 274 7.14 -18.72 -18.27
N LYS A 275 6.73 -19.93 -18.63
CA LYS A 275 7.52 -20.87 -19.44
C LYS A 275 7.23 -20.67 -20.92
N VAL A 276 8.28 -20.51 -21.72
CA VAL A 276 8.17 -20.35 -23.18
C VAL A 276 8.91 -21.48 -23.91
N ILE A 277 8.22 -22.18 -24.80
CA ILE A 277 8.72 -23.39 -25.48
C ILE A 277 8.49 -23.24 -26.98
N PRO A 278 9.50 -23.43 -27.86
CA PRO A 278 9.26 -23.48 -29.29
C PRO A 278 8.34 -24.66 -29.65
N SER A 279 7.19 -24.39 -30.26
CA SER A 279 6.23 -25.43 -30.67
C SER A 279 6.65 -26.10 -31.98
N LYS A 280 7.53 -25.45 -32.75
CA LYS A 280 8.04 -25.89 -34.05
C LYS A 280 9.55 -25.64 -34.17
N PRO A 281 10.25 -26.36 -35.06
CA PRO A 281 11.63 -26.04 -35.40
C PRO A 281 11.79 -24.59 -35.82
N LEU A 282 12.76 -23.90 -35.21
CA LEU A 282 13.08 -22.51 -35.50
C LEU A 282 13.95 -22.46 -36.76
N THR A 283 13.32 -22.34 -37.93
CA THR A 283 14.04 -22.33 -39.22
C THR A 283 13.59 -21.17 -40.10
N LEU A 284 14.56 -20.34 -40.53
CA LEU A 284 14.44 -19.32 -41.57
C LEU A 284 14.63 -19.95 -42.94
N VAL A 285 13.59 -19.90 -43.78
CA VAL A 285 13.64 -20.36 -45.17
C VAL A 285 13.68 -19.14 -46.07
N ASN A 286 14.76 -19.00 -46.86
CA ASN A 286 14.95 -17.85 -47.75
C ASN A 286 14.82 -16.47 -47.06
N GLY A 287 15.10 -16.40 -45.75
CA GLY A 287 15.10 -15.15 -44.98
C GLY A 287 13.79 -14.83 -44.27
N GLU A 288 12.80 -15.70 -44.37
CA GLU A 288 11.51 -15.55 -43.70
C GLU A 288 11.14 -16.82 -42.90
N ALA A 289 10.44 -16.63 -41.79
CA ALA A 289 9.87 -17.71 -40.99
C ALA A 289 8.65 -17.23 -40.22
N THR A 290 7.71 -18.13 -39.93
CA THR A 290 6.76 -17.94 -38.82
C THR A 290 7.23 -18.83 -37.67
N VAL A 291 7.72 -18.21 -36.60
CA VAL A 291 8.12 -18.91 -35.38
C VAL A 291 6.93 -18.98 -34.42
N GLU A 292 6.80 -20.11 -33.73
CA GLU A 292 5.65 -20.43 -32.90
C GLU A 292 6.14 -20.89 -31.52
N PHE A 293 5.55 -20.34 -30.46
CA PHE A 293 5.90 -20.65 -29.08
C PHE A 293 4.66 -20.97 -28.26
N ASP A 294 4.75 -22.01 -27.45
CA ASP A 294 3.80 -22.29 -26.38
C ASP A 294 4.28 -21.57 -25.12
N VAL A 295 3.40 -20.76 -24.55
CA VAL A 295 3.61 -19.95 -23.37
C VAL A 295 2.69 -20.49 -22.29
N ALA A 296 3.26 -20.92 -21.17
CA ALA A 296 2.49 -21.50 -20.07
C ALA A 296 2.78 -20.79 -18.76
N ASN A 297 1.74 -20.55 -17.97
CA ASN A 297 1.88 -20.13 -16.58
C ASN A 297 2.05 -21.37 -15.71
N THR A 298 3.26 -21.58 -15.17
CA THR A 298 3.52 -22.71 -14.26
C THR A 298 3.46 -22.31 -12.79
N HIS A 299 3.10 -21.06 -12.48
CA HIS A 299 3.01 -20.56 -11.12
C HIS A 299 1.58 -20.76 -10.56
N PRO A 300 1.42 -21.01 -9.24
CA PRO A 300 0.10 -21.22 -8.63
C PRO A 300 -0.84 -20.01 -8.68
N ASN A 301 -0.31 -18.79 -8.82
CA ASN A 301 -1.13 -17.58 -9.01
C ASN A 301 -1.39 -17.29 -10.49
N SER A 302 -2.53 -16.65 -10.78
CA SER A 302 -2.75 -16.00 -12.07
C SER A 302 -1.75 -14.85 -12.28
N PHE A 303 -1.10 -14.82 -13.43
CA PHE A 303 -0.26 -13.70 -13.85
C PHE A 303 -1.07 -12.68 -14.64
N ASN A 304 -0.74 -11.41 -14.46
CA ASN A 304 -1.36 -10.30 -15.17
C ASN A 304 -0.41 -9.72 -16.22
N SER A 305 -1.00 -9.17 -17.29
CA SER A 305 -0.26 -8.43 -18.32
C SER A 305 0.89 -9.22 -18.96
N VAL A 306 0.72 -10.53 -19.14
CA VAL A 306 1.73 -11.39 -19.76
C VAL A 306 1.98 -10.95 -21.19
N SER A 307 3.26 -10.77 -21.53
CA SER A 307 3.71 -10.35 -22.86
C SER A 307 5.07 -10.98 -23.18
N ILE A 308 5.26 -11.32 -24.45
CA ILE A 308 6.49 -11.96 -24.95
C ILE A 308 7.12 -11.09 -26.04
N ARG A 309 8.41 -10.79 -25.90
CA ARG A 309 9.20 -10.03 -26.87
C ARG A 309 10.42 -10.84 -27.35
N PRO A 310 10.46 -11.27 -28.61
CA PRO A 310 11.64 -11.93 -29.19
C PRO A 310 12.71 -10.93 -29.62
N GLU A 311 13.98 -11.32 -29.50
CA GLU A 311 15.13 -10.53 -29.93
C GLU A 311 16.23 -11.43 -30.51
N ALA A 312 16.70 -11.08 -31.72
CA ALA A 312 17.80 -11.75 -32.40
C ALA A 312 18.54 -10.77 -33.33
N GLU A 313 19.88 -10.85 -33.37
CA GLU A 313 20.70 -9.98 -34.22
C GLU A 313 20.38 -10.19 -35.70
N GLY A 314 20.05 -9.12 -36.42
CA GLY A 314 19.78 -9.17 -37.85
C GLY A 314 18.42 -9.77 -38.23
N VAL A 315 17.53 -10.06 -37.28
CA VAL A 315 16.17 -10.54 -37.55
C VAL A 315 15.16 -9.60 -36.93
N LYS A 316 14.13 -9.22 -37.70
CA LYS A 316 12.99 -8.42 -37.23
C LYS A 316 11.80 -9.32 -37.01
N PHE A 317 11.11 -9.15 -35.90
CA PHE A 317 9.92 -9.92 -35.54
C PHE A 317 8.67 -9.05 -35.59
N TYR A 318 7.56 -9.65 -36.05
CA TYR A 318 6.26 -9.01 -36.13
C TYR A 318 5.18 -9.95 -35.53
N PRO A 319 4.38 -9.49 -34.54
CA PRO A 319 4.52 -8.20 -33.86
C PRO A 319 5.85 -8.10 -33.09
N VAL A 320 6.28 -6.89 -32.74
CA VAL A 320 7.51 -6.71 -31.94
C VAL A 320 7.37 -7.28 -30.52
N GLU A 321 6.13 -7.33 -30.03
CA GLU A 321 5.75 -7.88 -28.73
C GLU A 321 4.35 -8.47 -28.87
N TYR A 322 4.14 -9.66 -28.32
CA TYR A 322 2.83 -10.31 -28.30
C TYR A 322 2.25 -10.22 -26.90
N PHE A 323 1.15 -9.46 -26.77
CA PHE A 323 0.43 -9.30 -25.50
C PHE A 323 -0.63 -10.40 -25.37
N ILE A 324 -0.46 -11.27 -24.37
CA ILE A 324 -1.40 -12.36 -24.07
C ILE A 324 -2.47 -11.85 -23.10
N GLY A 325 -2.07 -11.09 -22.08
CA GLY A 325 -2.97 -10.55 -21.06
C GLY A 325 -2.94 -11.36 -19.77
N PRO A 326 -4.06 -11.52 -19.05
CA PRO A 326 -4.10 -12.37 -17.87
C PRO A 326 -3.90 -13.84 -18.28
N MET A 327 -3.18 -14.60 -17.45
CA MET A 327 -3.00 -16.04 -17.60
C MET A 327 -3.25 -16.73 -16.27
N ASP A 328 -4.23 -17.63 -16.23
CA ASP A 328 -4.53 -18.44 -15.05
C ASP A 328 -3.46 -19.52 -14.81
N PRO A 329 -3.39 -20.12 -13.61
CA PRO A 329 -2.49 -21.24 -13.34
C PRO A 329 -2.71 -22.39 -14.32
N ASP A 330 -1.62 -22.99 -14.80
CA ASP A 330 -1.59 -24.06 -15.81
C ASP A 330 -2.18 -23.68 -17.19
N GLU A 331 -2.52 -22.40 -17.42
CA GLU A 331 -3.00 -21.95 -18.71
C GLU A 331 -1.87 -21.90 -19.75
N LEU A 332 -2.18 -22.32 -20.98
CA LEU A 332 -1.25 -22.36 -22.10
C LEU A 332 -1.82 -21.60 -23.30
N PHE A 333 -0.99 -20.75 -23.89
CA PHE A 333 -1.27 -20.06 -25.15
C PHE A 333 -0.18 -20.35 -26.19
N THR A 334 -0.59 -20.58 -27.43
CA THR A 334 0.34 -20.62 -28.56
C THR A 334 0.37 -19.25 -29.24
N ILE A 335 1.55 -18.63 -29.28
CA ILE A 335 1.78 -17.34 -29.94
C ILE A 335 2.66 -17.50 -31.18
N LYS A 336 2.58 -16.53 -32.09
CA LYS A 336 3.29 -16.56 -33.37
C LYS A 336 3.93 -15.22 -33.67
N PHE A 337 5.12 -15.28 -34.25
CA PHE A 337 5.83 -14.14 -34.79
C PHE A 337 6.28 -14.42 -36.21
N ASP A 338 6.09 -13.46 -37.09
CA ASP A 338 6.74 -13.45 -38.40
C ASP A 338 8.15 -12.87 -38.23
N ALA A 339 9.15 -13.64 -38.62
CA ALA A 339 10.56 -13.32 -38.53
C ALA A 339 11.12 -13.05 -39.92
N VAL A 340 11.74 -11.89 -40.11
CA VAL A 340 12.31 -11.46 -41.37
C VAL A 340 13.77 -11.09 -41.16
N ALA A 341 14.67 -11.78 -41.86
CA ALA A 341 16.09 -11.46 -41.89
C ALA A 341 16.32 -10.08 -42.54
N ASP A 342 17.11 -9.22 -41.90
CA ASP A 342 17.54 -7.96 -42.49
C ASP A 342 18.59 -8.22 -43.59
N SER A 343 18.61 -7.35 -44.58
CA SER A 343 19.57 -7.29 -45.69
C SER A 343 21.05 -7.28 -45.26
N SER A 344 21.37 -6.97 -44.00
CA SER A 344 22.72 -7.14 -43.45
C SER A 344 23.16 -8.60 -43.28
N LEU A 345 22.22 -9.56 -43.29
CA LEU A 345 22.51 -11.00 -43.31
C LEU A 345 22.86 -11.49 -44.73
N ASP A 346 22.73 -10.67 -45.78
CA ASP A 346 23.09 -11.01 -47.16
C ASP A 346 24.54 -11.44 -47.37
N ASN A 347 25.44 -11.04 -46.46
CA ASN A 347 26.84 -11.46 -46.46
C ASN A 347 27.16 -12.59 -45.47
N ARG A 348 26.23 -13.01 -44.61
CA ARG A 348 26.39 -14.13 -43.66
C ARG A 348 25.76 -15.44 -44.13
N TRP A 349 25.08 -15.48 -45.28
CA TRP A 349 24.55 -16.73 -45.85
C TRP A 349 25.62 -17.77 -46.22
N GLU A 350 26.90 -17.38 -46.25
CA GLU A 350 28.03 -18.32 -46.45
C GLU A 350 28.42 -19.04 -45.16
N THR A 351 28.07 -18.49 -43.99
CA THR A 351 28.31 -19.09 -42.68
C THR A 351 27.02 -19.77 -42.23
N SER A 352 26.97 -21.11 -42.26
CA SER A 352 25.85 -21.94 -41.77
C SER A 352 25.63 -21.84 -40.25
N GLU A 353 25.97 -20.71 -39.64
CA GLU A 353 25.89 -20.49 -38.20
C GLU A 353 24.46 -20.16 -37.79
N PRO A 354 23.94 -20.82 -36.74
CA PRO A 354 22.62 -20.51 -36.22
C PRO A 354 22.57 -19.09 -35.64
N ILE A 355 21.42 -18.43 -35.80
CA ILE A 355 21.17 -17.12 -35.20
C ILE A 355 20.72 -17.31 -33.76
N ASN A 356 21.39 -16.65 -32.82
CA ASN A 356 20.97 -16.64 -31.41
C ASN A 356 19.65 -15.89 -31.26
N LEU A 357 18.67 -16.55 -30.65
CA LEU A 357 17.38 -16.01 -30.28
C LEU A 357 17.26 -15.97 -28.76
N SER A 358 16.75 -14.84 -28.28
CA SER A 358 16.27 -14.71 -26.91
C SER A 358 14.82 -14.21 -26.90
N LEU A 359 14.06 -14.55 -25.87
CA LEU A 359 12.74 -14.00 -25.62
C LEU A 359 12.69 -13.44 -24.21
N SER A 360 12.22 -12.21 -24.07
CA SER A 360 11.82 -11.65 -22.78
C SER A 360 10.34 -11.93 -22.56
N ALA A 361 10.00 -12.53 -21.42
CA ALA A 361 8.64 -12.69 -20.95
C ALA A 361 8.43 -11.72 -19.77
N SER A 362 7.52 -10.78 -19.94
CA SER A 362 7.16 -9.77 -18.92
C SER A 362 5.75 -10.03 -18.40
N TYR A 363 5.57 -10.02 -17.08
CA TYR A 363 4.31 -10.33 -16.41
C TYR A 363 4.24 -9.69 -15.03
N SER A 364 3.10 -9.83 -14.34
CA SER A 364 2.93 -9.33 -12.97
C SER A 364 2.27 -10.35 -12.05
N ASN A 365 2.88 -10.58 -10.88
CA ASN A 365 2.29 -11.34 -9.77
C ASN A 365 1.70 -10.35 -8.75
N GLY A 366 0.37 -10.18 -8.77
CA GLY A 366 -0.28 -9.09 -8.04
C GLY A 366 0.26 -7.72 -8.48
N ILE A 367 0.84 -6.97 -7.53
CA ILE A 367 1.44 -5.64 -7.79
C ILE A 367 2.90 -5.71 -8.28
N ASN A 368 3.53 -6.88 -8.21
CA ASN A 368 4.93 -7.06 -8.50
C ASN A 368 5.15 -7.36 -9.97
N LYS A 369 6.10 -6.67 -10.60
CA LYS A 369 6.44 -6.87 -12.00
C LYS A 369 7.65 -7.77 -12.10
N HIS A 370 7.57 -8.72 -13.03
CA HIS A 370 8.61 -9.70 -13.30
C HIS A 370 8.97 -9.72 -14.77
N GLU A 371 10.23 -10.02 -15.04
CA GLU A 371 10.74 -10.27 -16.38
C GLU A 371 11.68 -11.49 -16.33
N ASN A 372 11.43 -12.48 -17.17
CA ASN A 372 12.33 -13.63 -17.33
C ASN A 372 12.85 -13.74 -18.77
N LEU A 373 14.15 -14.00 -18.90
CA LEU A 373 14.84 -14.12 -20.17
C LEU A 373 14.98 -15.60 -20.55
N VAL A 374 14.36 -15.99 -21.66
CA VAL A 374 14.52 -17.31 -22.29
C VAL A 374 15.61 -17.21 -23.35
N SER A 375 16.74 -17.85 -23.11
CA SER A 375 17.92 -17.83 -23.99
C SER A 375 18.24 -19.22 -24.54
N ASN A 376 19.38 -19.37 -25.23
CA ASN A 376 19.86 -20.62 -25.81
C ASN A 376 18.91 -21.21 -26.88
N LEU A 377 18.15 -20.36 -27.55
CA LEU A 377 17.37 -20.71 -28.73
C LEU A 377 18.14 -20.29 -29.98
N TYR A 378 18.00 -21.08 -31.02
CA TYR A 378 18.80 -20.96 -32.23
C TYR A 378 17.91 -21.07 -33.45
N ILE A 379 17.94 -20.06 -34.31
CA ILE A 379 17.23 -20.08 -35.59
C ILE A 379 18.20 -20.65 -36.64
N GLN A 380 17.83 -21.77 -37.24
CA GLN A 380 18.55 -22.39 -38.34
C GLN A 380 18.23 -21.68 -39.64
N GLN A 381 19.21 -21.50 -40.51
CA GLN A 381 19.01 -20.90 -41.84
C GLN A 381 19.00 -22.00 -42.90
N THR A 382 18.05 -21.94 -43.84
CA THR A 382 17.97 -22.87 -44.98
C THR A 382 17.58 -22.12 -46.25
N ARG A 383 18.19 -22.52 -47.37
CA ARG A 383 17.75 -22.08 -48.70
C ARG A 383 16.94 -23.18 -49.35
N GLU A 384 15.75 -22.84 -49.80
CA GLU A 384 15.00 -23.72 -50.67
C GLU A 384 15.56 -23.54 -52.08
N ASN A 385 16.29 -24.54 -52.55
CA ASN A 385 16.84 -24.52 -53.90
C ASN A 385 15.64 -24.65 -54.85
N GLN A 386 15.20 -23.54 -55.45
CA GLN A 386 14.38 -23.62 -56.65
C GLN A 386 15.22 -24.33 -57.71
N GLY A 387 15.02 -25.64 -57.83
CA GLY A 387 15.62 -26.43 -58.88
C GLY A 387 15.32 -25.75 -60.20
N SER A 388 16.34 -25.09 -60.76
CA SER A 388 16.27 -24.57 -62.12
C SER A 388 15.86 -25.75 -62.97
N ASN A 389 14.65 -25.70 -63.52
CA ASN A 389 14.12 -26.70 -64.45
C ASN A 389 14.85 -26.62 -65.82
N SER A 390 16.12 -26.19 -65.81
CA SER A 390 17.00 -26.05 -66.96
C SER A 390 17.23 -27.39 -67.65
N GLY A 391 17.13 -28.52 -66.92
CA GLY A 391 17.10 -29.86 -67.52
C GLY A 391 15.88 -30.10 -68.42
N MET A 392 14.68 -29.65 -68.02
CA MET A 392 13.47 -29.77 -68.85
C MET A 392 13.44 -28.78 -70.01
N ILE A 393 14.02 -27.58 -69.84
CA ILE A 393 14.16 -26.60 -70.92
C ILE A 393 15.14 -27.11 -71.99
N LEU A 394 16.25 -27.73 -71.60
CA LEU A 394 17.19 -28.37 -72.54
C LEU A 394 16.55 -29.55 -73.28
N LEU A 395 15.78 -30.40 -72.58
CA LEU A 395 15.03 -31.51 -73.21
C LEU A 395 13.96 -31.00 -74.19
N ALA A 396 13.23 -29.93 -73.85
CA ALA A 396 12.26 -29.31 -74.74
C ALA A 396 12.92 -28.69 -75.98
N LEU A 397 14.06 -28.02 -75.82
CA LEU A 397 14.82 -27.46 -76.95
C LEU A 397 15.38 -28.54 -77.87
N VAL A 398 15.86 -29.67 -77.32
CA VAL A 398 16.31 -30.83 -78.12
C VAL A 398 15.15 -31.46 -78.88
N LEU A 399 13.97 -31.61 -78.26
CA LEU A 399 12.76 -32.11 -78.94
C LEU A 399 12.32 -31.20 -80.09
N VAL A 400 12.31 -29.88 -79.89
CA VAL A 400 11.99 -28.91 -80.95
C VAL A 400 13.01 -28.96 -82.09
N ALA A 401 14.30 -29.09 -81.77
CA ALA A 401 15.35 -29.24 -82.78
C ALA A 401 15.21 -30.53 -83.59
N LEU A 402 14.84 -31.65 -82.95
CA LEU A 402 14.58 -32.93 -83.63
C LEU A 402 13.35 -32.87 -84.54
N VAL A 403 12.28 -32.21 -84.11
CA VAL A 403 11.09 -31.99 -84.94
C VAL A 403 11.42 -31.09 -86.14
N ALA A 404 12.16 -30.00 -85.93
CA ALA A 404 12.60 -29.12 -87.00
C ALA A 404 13.49 -29.84 -88.02
N ALA A 405 14.45 -30.66 -87.55
CA ALA A 405 15.29 -31.50 -88.40
C ALA A 405 14.47 -32.54 -89.18
N GLY A 406 13.49 -33.18 -88.54
CA GLY A 406 12.56 -34.12 -89.17
C GLY A 406 11.74 -33.47 -90.29
N VAL A 407 11.18 -32.27 -90.04
CA VAL A 407 10.42 -31.49 -91.04
C VAL A 407 11.32 -31.06 -92.20
N PHE A 408 12.56 -30.63 -91.92
CA PHE A 408 13.52 -30.25 -92.96
C PHE A 408 13.89 -31.45 -93.86
N LEU A 409 14.17 -32.61 -93.27
CA LEU A 409 14.46 -33.83 -94.01
C LEU A 409 13.26 -34.34 -94.80
N TYR A 410 12.05 -34.23 -94.26
CA TYR A 410 10.81 -34.58 -94.95
C TYR A 410 10.55 -33.67 -96.17
N ARG A 411 10.73 -32.35 -96.02
CA ARG A 411 10.63 -31.39 -97.14
C ARG A 411 11.70 -31.63 -98.22
N LYS A 412 12.94 -31.97 -97.83
CA LYS A 412 14.02 -32.32 -98.76
C LYS A 412 13.71 -33.61 -99.55
N LYS A 413 13.00 -34.57 -98.95
CA LYS A 413 12.59 -35.82 -99.61
C LYS A 413 11.41 -35.60 -100.57
N GLN A 414 10.46 -34.72 -100.27
CA GLN A 414 9.40 -34.36 -101.21
C GLN A 414 9.92 -33.56 -102.42
N SER A 415 10.97 -32.75 -102.26
CA SER A 415 11.60 -32.03 -103.39
C SER A 415 12.37 -32.92 -104.35
N LYS A 416 12.66 -34.19 -103.99
CA LYS A 416 13.34 -35.16 -104.87
C LYS A 416 12.37 -36.11 -105.60
N ASN A 417 11.09 -36.10 -105.24
CA ASN A 417 10.03 -36.94 -105.84
C ASN A 417 8.99 -36.11 -106.61
N LYS A 418 9.40 -34.96 -107.16
CA LYS A 418 8.60 -34.19 -108.11
C LYS A 418 9.36 -34.03 -109.42
#